data_AF-A0A7C5ZHP0-F1
#
_entry.id   AF-A0A7C5ZHP0-F1
#
_cell.length_a   1.000
_cell.length_b   1.000
_cell.length_c   1.000
_cell.angle_alpha   90.00
_cell.angle_beta   90.00
_cell.angle_gamma   90.00
#
_symmetry.space_group_name_H-M   'P 1'
#
loop_
_entity.id
_entity.type
_entity.pdbx_description
1 polymer ?
#
loop_
_entity_poly.entity_id
_entity_poly.type
_entity_poly.pdbx_seq_one_letter_code
_entity_poly.pdbx_strand_id
1 'polypeptide(L)'
;MSAAREKIGTRRQFLAGGALLGTGMVSPLLGAEAESQTGAVLNSDRPDAPYELARPENTIYSACLQCNTGCGIKCKLQDGVVTKIDGNPYSPWTLLPHLPYATAVDDANPVDGAICPKGQAGLQTAYDPYRIRKVLKRAGRRGQNKWITIPFEQAIREICDGGLLFKDIPGEQTRHVEGIRSLMTLTDDRLAKAMDADIKAIWEAREPEQKKALVEAFKQKYAEHLDKLIDPDHPDLGPKNNQIVVAWGRLKDGRGDLYKRFAAAMGTVNAHGHTTVCQGSLYFTCKAISEQYVGGKFTDGQKFYWMADTENSRFILFVGANLFEANYGPPNRTVRLTNNLVSGRTRIAVVDPRFSKLASKAWKWLPIKPGTDGALAMAIIRWMLDEQRYDARFLSCANKAAAIAAGESSWTNATWLVACRNGQPGKFVRASDVKIDGVPLTQPTTRQTPDG
;
A
#
# COMPACT_ATOMS: atom_id res chain seq x y z
N MET A 1 12.40 -23.07 62.65
CA MET A 1 12.32 -22.88 61.19
C MET A 1 11.23 -21.85 60.90
N SER A 2 11.63 -20.61 60.63
CA SER A 2 10.73 -19.46 60.43
C SER A 2 10.25 -19.43 58.97
N ALA A 3 8.94 -19.59 58.77
CA ALA A 3 8.31 -19.41 57.47
C ALA A 3 8.24 -17.92 57.13
N ALA A 4 8.92 -17.52 56.04
CA ALA A 4 8.83 -16.17 55.50
C ALA A 4 7.43 -15.96 54.89
N ARG A 5 6.63 -15.09 55.50
CA ARG A 5 5.40 -14.54 54.91
C ARG A 5 5.78 -13.57 53.79
N GLU A 6 5.49 -13.92 52.54
CA GLU A 6 5.48 -12.96 51.43
C GLU A 6 4.42 -11.89 51.70
N LYS A 7 4.86 -10.62 51.72
CA LYS A 7 3.98 -9.47 51.83
C LYS A 7 3.24 -9.29 50.50
N ILE A 8 1.94 -9.56 50.50
CA ILE A 8 1.03 -9.17 49.42
C ILE A 8 1.06 -7.65 49.30
N GLY A 9 1.50 -7.16 48.13
CA GLY A 9 1.63 -5.73 47.83
C GLY A 9 0.31 -4.96 48.01
N THR A 10 0.42 -3.71 48.43
CA THR A 10 -0.76 -2.87 48.75
C THR A 10 -1.54 -2.50 47.48
N ARG A 11 -2.84 -2.18 47.61
CA ARG A 11 -3.69 -1.67 46.50
C ARG A 11 -3.05 -0.52 45.71
N ARG A 12 -2.19 0.30 46.32
CA ARG A 12 -1.41 1.36 45.64
C ARG A 12 -0.31 0.82 44.72
N GLN A 13 0.35 -0.28 45.08
CA GLN A 13 1.35 -0.93 44.22
C GLN A 13 0.69 -1.65 43.04
N PHE A 14 -0.49 -2.24 43.25
CA PHE A 14 -1.28 -2.83 42.17
C PHE A 14 -1.77 -1.77 41.15
N LEU A 15 -2.23 -0.61 41.63
CA LEU A 15 -2.58 0.52 40.76
C LEU A 15 -1.34 1.11 40.05
N ALA A 16 -0.17 1.12 40.69
CA ALA A 16 1.07 1.58 40.06
C ALA A 16 1.59 0.65 38.95
N GLY A 17 1.38 -0.67 39.07
CA GLY A 17 1.69 -1.63 38.00
C GLY A 17 0.66 -1.64 36.85
N GLY A 18 -0.56 -1.17 37.10
CA GLY A 18 -1.68 -1.22 36.14
C GLY A 18 -2.10 0.10 35.49
N ALA A 19 -1.63 1.27 35.97
CA ALA A 19 -2.14 2.57 35.54
C ALA A 19 -1.54 3.16 34.23
N LEU A 20 -0.73 2.40 33.48
CA LEU A 20 -0.27 2.80 32.13
C LEU A 20 -1.09 2.14 31.01
N LEU A 21 -2.37 1.85 31.28
CA LEU A 21 -3.36 1.45 30.28
C LEU A 21 -4.30 2.63 29.98
N GLY A 22 -3.82 3.53 29.11
CA GLY A 22 -4.63 4.42 28.27
C GLY A 22 -5.67 5.32 28.95
N THR A 23 -5.42 6.63 28.96
CA THR A 23 -6.43 7.67 28.64
C THR A 23 -5.75 9.03 28.59
N GLY A 24 -5.96 9.75 27.49
CA GLY A 24 -5.67 11.18 27.45
C GLY A 24 -6.75 11.93 28.22
N MET A 25 -6.34 12.77 29.17
CA MET A 25 -7.05 13.97 29.60
C MET A 25 -6.03 14.94 30.20
N VAL A 26 -5.73 16.01 29.47
CA VAL A 26 -5.16 17.23 30.04
C VAL A 26 -6.35 18.12 30.38
N SER A 27 -6.54 18.43 31.66
CA SER A 27 -7.40 19.54 32.08
C SER A 27 -6.50 20.59 32.73
N PRO A 28 -6.51 21.85 32.26
CA PRO A 28 -5.68 22.90 32.82
C PRO A 28 -6.46 23.56 33.95
N LEU A 29 -6.02 23.34 35.19
CA LEU A 29 -6.42 24.18 36.30
C LEU A 29 -5.17 24.52 37.09
N LEU A 30 -4.97 25.83 37.24
CA LEU A 30 -3.91 26.56 37.94
C LEU A 30 -2.70 26.91 37.08
N GLY A 31 -2.62 28.20 36.75
CA GLY A 31 -1.50 28.80 36.04
C GLY A 31 -0.24 28.77 36.87
N ALA A 32 0.84 28.30 36.23
CA ALA A 32 2.22 28.62 36.54
C ALA A 32 3.04 28.36 35.26
N GLU A 33 3.74 29.41 34.85
CA GLU A 33 4.97 29.48 34.03
C GLU A 33 5.27 28.38 32.99
N ALA A 34 5.38 28.85 31.74
CA ALA A 34 5.87 28.11 30.60
C ALA A 34 7.39 27.84 30.74
N GLU A 35 7.74 26.73 31.39
CA GLU A 35 9.01 26.06 31.16
C GLU A 35 8.82 24.88 30.18
N SER A 36 9.84 24.66 29.36
CA SER A 36 9.86 23.69 28.27
C SER A 36 9.62 22.25 28.73
N GLN A 37 8.35 21.83 28.79
CA GLN A 37 7.98 20.42 28.94
C GLN A 37 8.07 19.68 27.60
N THR A 38 9.26 19.61 27.03
CA THR A 38 9.63 18.55 26.12
C THR A 38 10.03 17.32 26.95
N GLY A 39 9.12 16.34 27.10
CA GLY A 39 9.51 14.96 27.47
C GLY A 39 8.88 14.31 28.71
N ALA A 40 7.94 14.94 29.41
CA ALA A 40 7.38 14.39 30.65
C ALA A 40 6.17 13.45 30.41
N VAL A 41 6.38 12.24 29.90
CA VAL A 41 5.38 11.15 30.02
C VAL A 41 5.99 9.81 30.50
N LEU A 42 7.33 9.65 30.56
CA LEU A 42 7.92 8.31 30.74
C LEU A 42 9.08 8.18 31.74
N ASN A 43 9.58 9.28 32.30
CA ASN A 43 10.48 9.16 33.44
C ASN A 43 9.63 8.94 34.69
N SER A 44 9.59 7.71 35.19
CA SER A 44 9.23 7.51 36.58
C SER A 44 10.28 8.23 37.42
N ASP A 45 9.93 9.37 38.00
CA ASP A 45 10.76 10.12 38.98
C ASP A 45 10.93 9.35 40.32
N ARG A 46 10.94 8.02 40.27
CA ARG A 46 11.10 7.11 41.39
C ARG A 46 12.41 6.33 41.24
N PRO A 47 13.52 6.83 41.82
CA PRO A 47 14.80 6.11 41.87
C PRO A 47 14.70 4.75 42.58
N ASP A 48 13.65 4.53 43.39
CA ASP A 48 13.39 3.34 44.19
C ASP A 48 12.73 2.18 43.40
N ALA A 49 12.26 2.44 42.18
CA ALA A 49 11.65 1.43 41.33
C ALA A 49 12.02 1.66 39.86
N PRO A 50 13.25 1.28 39.43
CA PRO A 50 13.67 1.46 38.05
C PRO A 50 12.68 0.75 37.12
N TYR A 51 12.24 1.46 36.08
CA TYR A 51 11.35 0.87 35.07
C TYR A 51 12.17 -0.11 34.23
N GLU A 52 12.19 -1.39 34.64
CA GLU A 52 12.98 -2.46 34.01
C GLU A 52 12.79 -2.56 32.49
N LEU A 53 11.59 -2.24 31.99
CA LEU A 53 11.27 -2.24 30.57
C LEU A 53 11.89 -1.07 29.78
N ALA A 54 12.44 -0.05 30.46
CA ALA A 54 13.22 1.04 29.86
C ALA A 54 14.73 0.84 30.04
N ARG A 55 15.18 -0.38 30.32
CA ARG A 55 16.60 -0.73 30.21
C ARG A 55 16.94 -1.07 28.75
N PRO A 56 18.05 -0.54 28.19
CA PRO A 56 18.46 -0.80 26.81
C PRO A 56 18.53 -2.29 26.44
N GLU A 57 19.05 -3.12 27.35
CA GLU A 57 19.14 -4.58 27.20
C GLU A 57 17.79 -5.28 27.08
N ASN A 58 16.72 -4.65 27.58
CA ASN A 58 15.35 -5.14 27.52
C ASN A 58 14.59 -4.58 26.32
N THR A 59 15.27 -4.07 25.29
CA THR A 59 14.63 -3.46 24.13
C THR A 59 15.14 -4.02 22.81
N ILE A 60 14.21 -4.33 21.90
CA ILE A 60 14.50 -4.69 20.50
C ILE A 60 13.70 -3.79 19.58
N TYR A 61 14.35 -3.25 18.55
CA TYR A 61 13.69 -2.48 17.50
C TYR A 61 13.21 -3.39 16.36
N SER A 62 12.02 -3.08 15.84
CA SER A 62 11.43 -3.82 14.71
C SER A 62 10.49 -2.92 13.89
N ALA A 63 9.70 -3.51 13.01
CA ALA A 63 8.69 -2.82 12.20
C ALA A 63 7.29 -3.39 12.45
N CYS A 64 6.31 -2.52 12.64
CA CYS A 64 4.91 -2.90 12.82
C CYS A 64 4.31 -3.43 11.51
N LEU A 65 3.81 -4.66 11.55
CA LEU A 65 3.15 -5.33 10.41
C LEU A 65 1.63 -5.44 10.55
N GLN A 66 1.05 -4.75 11.53
CA GLN A 66 -0.39 -4.75 11.80
C GLN A 66 -1.20 -3.92 10.79
N CYS A 67 -0.51 -3.12 9.97
CA CYS A 67 -1.07 -2.46 8.80
C CYS A 67 0.04 -2.21 7.77
N ASN A 68 -0.26 -1.50 6.70
CA ASN A 68 0.70 -1.21 5.64
C ASN A 68 1.54 0.06 5.88
N THR A 69 1.57 0.64 7.07
CA THR A 69 2.49 1.78 7.27
C THR A 69 3.93 1.30 7.42
N GLY A 70 4.17 0.22 8.18
CA GLY A 70 5.53 -0.17 8.55
C GLY A 70 6.15 0.79 9.57
N CYS A 71 5.36 1.31 10.51
CA CYS A 71 5.86 2.14 11.60
C CYS A 71 7.00 1.43 12.33
N GLY A 72 8.10 2.14 12.61
CA GLY A 72 9.14 1.60 13.49
C GLY A 72 8.58 1.36 14.88
N ILE A 73 8.87 0.20 15.46
CA ILE A 73 8.42 -0.16 16.81
C ILE A 73 9.60 -0.49 17.71
N LYS A 74 9.35 -0.28 18.99
CA LYS A 74 10.23 -0.61 20.11
C LYS A 74 9.54 -1.67 20.95
N CYS A 75 10.08 -2.88 20.93
CA CYS A 75 9.55 -4.03 21.65
C CYS A 75 10.31 -4.17 22.96
N LYS A 76 9.60 -4.09 24.09
CA LYS A 76 10.18 -4.21 25.43
C LYS A 76 10.02 -5.63 25.94
N LEU A 77 11.09 -6.19 26.48
CA LEU A 77 11.19 -7.57 26.95
C LEU A 77 11.13 -7.63 28.48
N GLN A 78 10.44 -8.66 28.96
CA GLN A 78 10.44 -9.08 30.35
C GLN A 78 10.71 -10.59 30.36
N ASP A 79 11.79 -11.01 31.00
CA ASP A 79 12.18 -12.43 31.10
C ASP A 79 12.24 -13.15 29.74
N GLY A 80 12.76 -12.46 28.71
CA GLY A 80 12.87 -12.97 27.34
C GLY A 80 11.56 -12.99 26.54
N VAL A 81 10.45 -12.50 27.11
CA VAL A 81 9.14 -12.40 26.46
C VAL A 81 8.84 -10.94 26.13
N VAL A 82 8.35 -10.65 24.93
CA VAL A 82 7.93 -9.29 24.59
C VAL A 82 6.59 -8.99 25.29
N THR A 83 6.57 -7.97 26.14
CA THR A 83 5.38 -7.62 26.95
C THR A 83 4.79 -6.27 26.60
N LYS A 84 5.54 -5.42 25.87
CA LYS A 84 5.08 -4.10 25.44
C LYS A 84 5.63 -3.73 24.06
N ILE A 85 4.82 -3.02 23.28
CA ILE A 85 5.22 -2.41 22.01
C ILE A 85 4.99 -0.91 22.10
N ASP A 86 6.00 -0.11 21.83
CA ASP A 86 5.90 1.33 21.67
C ASP A 86 6.40 1.75 20.28
N GLY A 87 6.24 3.02 19.92
CA GLY A 87 6.85 3.56 18.71
C GLY A 87 8.36 3.68 18.86
N ASN A 88 9.09 3.42 17.79
CA ASN A 88 10.54 3.64 17.77
C ASN A 88 10.82 5.16 17.72
N PRO A 89 11.55 5.74 18.68
CA PRO A 89 11.81 7.19 18.71
C PRO A 89 12.70 7.68 17.56
N TYR A 90 13.48 6.79 16.92
CA TYR A 90 14.25 7.10 15.71
C TYR A 90 13.38 7.13 14.45
N SER A 91 12.18 6.56 14.48
CA SER A 91 11.36 6.44 13.28
C SER A 91 10.52 7.71 13.08
N PRO A 92 10.61 8.37 11.90
CA PRO A 92 9.76 9.52 11.60
C PRO A 92 8.27 9.15 11.58
N TRP A 93 7.94 7.87 11.44
CA TRP A 93 6.55 7.41 11.42
C TRP A 93 5.89 7.37 12.80
N THR A 94 6.67 7.46 13.87
CA THR A 94 6.19 7.29 15.24
C THR A 94 6.59 8.43 16.16
N LEU A 95 7.58 9.25 15.82
CA LEU A 95 7.93 10.44 16.60
C LEU A 95 8.16 11.65 15.69
N LEU A 96 7.69 12.83 16.12
CA LEU A 96 7.84 14.08 15.38
C LEU A 96 8.13 15.26 16.33
N PRO A 97 9.31 15.89 16.24
CA PRO A 97 10.50 15.42 15.50
C PRO A 97 10.99 14.08 16.06
N HIS A 98 11.49 13.21 15.20
CA HIS A 98 12.14 11.96 15.61
C HIS A 98 13.56 12.24 16.08
N LEU A 99 14.12 11.34 16.89
CA LEU A 99 15.51 11.45 17.32
C LEU A 99 16.46 11.25 16.13
N PRO A 100 17.59 11.98 16.05
CA PRO A 100 18.66 11.67 15.12
C PRO A 100 19.08 10.20 15.25
N TYR A 101 19.33 9.53 14.14
CA TYR A 101 19.73 8.12 14.17
C TYR A 101 21.07 7.89 14.91
N ALA A 102 21.89 8.94 15.03
CA ALA A 102 23.14 8.92 15.77
C ALA A 102 22.98 9.04 17.30
N THR A 103 21.79 9.35 17.82
CA THR A 103 21.54 9.38 19.26
C THR A 103 21.82 8.00 19.86
N ALA A 104 22.63 7.96 20.93
CA ALA A 104 23.01 6.71 21.58
C ALA A 104 21.77 5.93 22.06
N VAL A 105 21.85 4.60 22.05
CA VAL A 105 20.72 3.74 22.43
C VAL A 105 20.29 4.05 23.87
N ASP A 106 21.24 4.26 24.78
CA ASP A 106 20.95 4.57 26.19
C ASP A 106 20.13 5.86 26.34
N ASP A 107 20.46 6.89 25.55
CA ASP A 107 19.75 8.18 25.54
C ASP A 107 18.39 8.10 24.85
N ALA A 108 18.26 7.26 23.80
CA ALA A 108 17.00 7.07 23.09
C ALA A 108 16.03 6.13 23.83
N ASN A 109 16.55 5.22 24.66
CA ASN A 109 15.74 4.21 25.32
C ASN A 109 14.71 4.72 26.36
N PRO A 110 14.87 5.86 27.06
CA PRO A 110 13.77 6.41 27.84
C PRO A 110 12.67 7.05 26.98
N VAL A 111 12.92 7.30 25.69
CA VAL A 111 11.96 7.93 24.77
C VAL A 111 11.12 6.86 24.06
N ASP A 112 9.80 6.99 24.12
CA ASP A 112 8.89 6.18 23.32
C ASP A 112 8.18 7.04 22.26
N GLY A 113 8.13 6.52 21.04
CA GLY A 113 7.31 7.08 19.98
C GLY A 113 5.83 6.68 20.11
N ALA A 114 4.96 7.44 19.45
CA ALA A 114 3.56 7.11 19.30
C ALA A 114 3.37 5.88 18.40
N ILE A 115 2.41 5.03 18.74
CA ILE A 115 1.97 3.93 17.88
C ILE A 115 0.46 3.74 18.02
N CYS A 116 -0.22 3.35 16.94
CA CYS A 116 -1.68 3.21 16.95
C CYS A 116 -2.13 1.96 17.73
N PRO A 117 -3.43 1.84 18.09
CA PRO A 117 -3.95 0.69 18.84
C PRO A 117 -3.66 -0.66 18.19
N LYS A 118 -3.66 -0.74 16.84
CA LYS A 118 -3.29 -1.96 16.12
C LYS A 118 -1.84 -2.37 16.41
N GLY A 119 -0.92 -1.40 16.45
CA GLY A 119 0.49 -1.68 16.73
C GLY A 119 0.73 -2.12 18.18
N GLN A 120 0.07 -1.47 19.14
CA GLN A 120 0.07 -1.91 20.55
C GLN A 120 -0.45 -3.34 20.70
N ALA A 121 -1.54 -3.68 19.98
CA ALA A 121 -2.14 -5.01 20.00
C ALA A 121 -1.32 -6.08 19.27
N GLY A 122 -0.14 -5.76 18.71
CA GLY A 122 0.66 -6.70 17.95
C GLY A 122 1.11 -7.94 18.72
N LEU A 123 1.18 -7.85 20.06
CA LEU A 123 1.47 -8.97 20.95
C LEU A 123 0.40 -10.07 20.88
N GLN A 124 -0.87 -9.70 20.66
CA GLN A 124 -1.95 -10.66 20.50
C GLN A 124 -1.68 -11.59 19.33
N THR A 125 -1.18 -11.08 18.19
CA THR A 125 -0.83 -11.94 17.05
C THR A 125 0.31 -12.90 17.36
N ALA A 126 1.29 -12.48 18.16
CA ALA A 126 2.44 -13.31 18.51
C ALA A 126 2.08 -14.44 19.47
N TYR A 127 1.19 -14.16 20.44
CA TYR A 127 0.84 -15.07 21.54
C TYR A 127 -0.59 -15.61 21.48
N ASP A 128 -1.29 -15.44 20.35
CA ASP A 128 -2.66 -15.94 20.19
C ASP A 128 -2.71 -17.47 20.46
N PRO A 129 -3.61 -17.96 21.32
CA PRO A 129 -3.74 -19.40 21.57
C PRO A 129 -4.11 -20.20 20.31
N TYR A 130 -4.73 -19.55 19.32
CA TYR A 130 -5.07 -20.13 18.01
C TYR A 130 -3.98 -19.95 16.95
N ARG A 131 -2.81 -19.38 17.30
CA ARG A 131 -1.70 -19.23 16.35
C ARG A 131 -1.26 -20.60 15.83
N ILE A 132 -1.21 -20.72 14.50
CA ILE A 132 -0.77 -21.95 13.83
C ILE A 132 0.74 -22.12 14.06
N ARG A 133 1.12 -23.20 14.75
CA ARG A 133 2.51 -23.54 15.11
C ARG A 133 3.01 -24.84 14.47
N LYS A 134 2.12 -25.57 13.80
CA LYS A 134 2.42 -26.84 13.13
C LYS A 134 1.70 -26.88 11.79
N VAL A 135 2.16 -27.74 10.87
CA VAL A 135 1.46 -27.94 9.61
C VAL A 135 0.16 -28.69 9.83
N LEU A 136 -0.93 -28.14 9.30
CA LEU A 136 -2.26 -28.72 9.39
C LEU A 136 -2.67 -29.28 8.03
N LYS A 137 -3.10 -30.54 8.01
CA LYS A 137 -3.72 -31.20 6.86
C LYS A 137 -5.19 -31.46 7.17
N ARG A 138 -6.04 -31.22 6.17
CA ARG A 138 -7.47 -31.43 6.30
C ARG A 138 -7.79 -32.92 6.49
N ALA A 139 -8.71 -33.21 7.41
CA ALA A 139 -9.13 -34.57 7.80
C ALA A 139 -10.64 -34.83 7.59
N GLY A 140 -11.36 -33.90 6.97
CA GLY A 140 -12.78 -34.03 6.61
C GLY A 140 -13.11 -33.20 5.38
N ARG A 141 -14.36 -33.14 4.92
CA ARG A 141 -14.72 -32.34 3.72
C ARG A 141 -14.35 -30.86 3.90
N ARG A 142 -14.00 -30.16 2.81
CA ARG A 142 -13.68 -28.71 2.87
C ARG A 142 -14.85 -27.97 3.54
N GLY A 143 -14.53 -27.08 4.49
CA GLY A 143 -15.53 -26.37 5.30
C GLY A 143 -15.95 -27.06 6.60
N GLN A 144 -15.60 -28.34 6.85
CA GLN A 144 -15.98 -29.04 8.09
C GLN A 144 -15.09 -28.73 9.31
N ASN A 145 -14.04 -27.91 9.14
CA ASN A 145 -13.09 -27.57 10.19
C ASN A 145 -12.45 -28.79 10.91
N LYS A 146 -12.13 -29.85 10.16
CA LYS A 146 -11.44 -31.05 10.67
C LYS A 146 -9.99 -31.08 10.17
N TRP A 147 -9.04 -31.16 11.10
CA TRP A 147 -7.61 -31.07 10.83
C TRP A 147 -6.81 -32.12 11.60
N ILE A 148 -5.75 -32.62 10.99
CA ILE A 148 -4.67 -33.37 11.64
C ILE A 148 -3.36 -32.61 11.48
N THR A 149 -2.39 -32.88 12.36
CA THR A 149 -1.02 -32.40 12.19
C THR A 149 -0.22 -33.40 11.38
N ILE A 150 0.62 -32.91 10.47
CA ILE A 150 1.59 -33.73 9.73
C ILE A 150 3.01 -33.11 9.83
N PRO A 151 4.08 -33.90 9.61
CA PRO A 151 5.43 -33.38 9.46
C PRO A 151 5.56 -32.37 8.30
N PHE A 152 6.47 -31.41 8.44
CA PHE A 152 6.67 -30.37 7.42
C PHE A 152 7.13 -30.96 6.08
N GLU A 153 8.04 -31.94 6.14
CA GLU A 153 8.61 -32.64 4.99
C GLU A 153 7.55 -33.45 4.24
N GLN A 154 6.58 -34.02 4.98
CA GLN A 154 5.43 -34.68 4.35
C GLN A 154 4.60 -33.66 3.58
N ALA A 155 4.32 -32.49 4.18
CA ALA A 155 3.54 -31.45 3.51
C ALA A 155 4.20 -30.96 2.22
N ILE A 156 5.51 -30.75 2.22
CA ILE A 156 6.26 -30.36 1.02
C ILE A 156 6.14 -31.43 -0.07
N ARG A 157 6.35 -32.71 0.25
CA ARG A 157 6.17 -33.80 -0.73
C ARG A 157 4.75 -33.85 -1.28
N GLU A 158 3.74 -33.82 -0.41
CA GLU A 158 2.34 -33.88 -0.82
C GLU A 158 1.93 -32.68 -1.70
N ILE A 159 2.42 -31.47 -1.43
CA ILE A 159 2.16 -30.27 -2.24
C ILE A 159 2.87 -30.35 -3.60
N CYS A 160 4.13 -30.80 -3.61
CA CYS A 160 4.93 -30.84 -4.83
C CYS A 160 4.52 -31.98 -5.77
N ASP A 161 4.27 -33.17 -5.23
CA ASP A 161 4.11 -34.39 -6.01
C ASP A 161 2.64 -34.82 -6.15
N GLY A 162 1.75 -34.34 -5.28
CA GLY A 162 0.32 -34.67 -5.33
C GLY A 162 0.02 -36.11 -4.88
N GLY A 163 -1.03 -36.71 -5.44
CA GLY A 163 -1.44 -38.09 -5.17
C GLY A 163 -2.83 -38.22 -4.52
N LEU A 164 -3.11 -39.40 -3.95
CA LEU A 164 -4.35 -39.71 -3.20
C LEU A 164 -4.30 -39.16 -1.77
N LEU A 165 -4.14 -37.83 -1.65
CA LEU A 165 -3.86 -37.16 -0.37
C LEU A 165 -4.99 -37.26 0.65
N PHE A 166 -6.22 -37.49 0.19
CA PHE A 166 -7.44 -37.44 1.00
C PHE A 166 -8.20 -38.78 0.98
N LYS A 167 -7.50 -39.89 0.73
CA LYS A 167 -8.11 -41.21 0.59
C LYS A 167 -8.94 -41.65 1.81
N ASP A 168 -8.59 -41.13 2.99
CA ASP A 168 -9.27 -41.45 4.26
C ASP A 168 -10.53 -40.58 4.50
N ILE A 169 -10.84 -39.62 3.59
CA ILE A 169 -12.00 -38.74 3.68
C ILE A 169 -13.17 -39.33 2.88
N PRO A 170 -14.35 -39.55 3.49
CA PRO A 170 -15.52 -40.06 2.78
C PRO A 170 -15.93 -39.20 1.58
N GLY A 171 -15.93 -39.80 0.40
CA GLY A 171 -16.22 -39.17 -0.90
C GLY A 171 -14.99 -38.66 -1.65
N GLU A 172 -13.78 -38.85 -1.12
CA GLU A 172 -12.52 -38.44 -1.77
C GLU A 172 -11.52 -39.60 -1.89
N GLN A 173 -11.97 -40.84 -1.69
CA GLN A 173 -11.11 -42.05 -1.69
C GLN A 173 -10.29 -42.20 -2.97
N THR A 174 -10.89 -41.88 -4.11
CA THR A 174 -10.29 -41.99 -5.45
C THR A 174 -9.78 -40.66 -5.98
N ARG A 175 -9.90 -39.57 -5.21
CA ARG A 175 -9.53 -38.24 -5.68
C ARG A 175 -8.01 -38.11 -5.74
N HIS A 176 -7.49 -38.04 -6.96
CA HIS A 176 -6.11 -37.67 -7.21
C HIS A 176 -5.96 -36.15 -7.17
N VAL A 177 -5.01 -35.65 -6.39
CA VAL A 177 -4.64 -34.23 -6.36
C VAL A 177 -3.38 -34.05 -7.19
N GLU A 178 -3.40 -33.11 -8.13
CA GLU A 178 -2.21 -32.75 -8.90
C GLU A 178 -1.19 -32.03 -8.02
N GLY A 179 0.08 -32.42 -8.15
CA GLY A 179 1.18 -31.74 -7.50
C GLY A 179 1.62 -30.52 -8.31
N ILE A 180 2.27 -29.56 -7.65
CA ILE A 180 2.82 -28.39 -8.35
C ILE A 180 3.79 -28.82 -9.47
N ARG A 181 4.54 -29.91 -9.28
CA ARG A 181 5.51 -30.42 -10.26
C ARG A 181 4.86 -30.82 -11.58
N SER A 182 3.66 -31.40 -11.56
CA SER A 182 2.96 -31.79 -12.80
C SER A 182 2.37 -30.60 -13.56
N LEU A 183 2.22 -29.45 -12.90
CA LEU A 183 1.69 -28.22 -13.50
C LEU A 183 2.79 -27.33 -14.10
N MET A 184 4.04 -27.48 -13.66
CA MET A 184 5.20 -26.76 -14.21
C MET A 184 5.71 -27.40 -15.51
N THR A 185 4.93 -27.29 -16.59
CA THR A 185 5.20 -28.00 -17.86
C THR A 185 6.06 -27.22 -18.85
N LEU A 186 5.98 -25.89 -18.85
CA LEU A 186 6.79 -25.03 -19.72
C LEU A 186 7.85 -24.31 -18.88
N THR A 187 9.11 -24.74 -19.01
CA THR A 187 10.26 -24.18 -18.28
C THR A 187 11.37 -23.64 -19.18
N ASP A 188 11.27 -23.84 -20.50
CA ASP A 188 12.22 -23.29 -21.48
C ASP A 188 11.83 -21.84 -21.81
N ASP A 189 12.65 -20.89 -21.38
CA ASP A 189 12.45 -19.44 -21.58
C ASP A 189 12.42 -19.04 -23.07
N ARG A 190 13.22 -19.69 -23.93
CA ARG A 190 13.24 -19.37 -25.36
C ARG A 190 11.95 -19.83 -26.03
N LEU A 191 11.51 -21.04 -25.71
CA LEU A 191 10.25 -21.57 -26.20
C LEU A 191 9.06 -20.72 -25.71
N ALA A 192 9.04 -20.38 -24.41
CA ALA A 192 7.99 -19.55 -23.83
C ALA A 192 7.89 -18.18 -24.51
N LYS A 193 9.01 -17.50 -24.75
CA LYS A 193 9.04 -16.22 -25.47
C LYS A 193 8.58 -16.35 -26.93
N ALA A 194 8.94 -17.44 -27.60
CA ALA A 194 8.51 -17.67 -28.98
C ALA A 194 6.98 -17.88 -29.04
N MET A 195 6.42 -18.69 -28.14
CA MET A 195 4.98 -18.90 -28.03
C MET A 195 4.24 -17.60 -27.69
N ASP A 196 4.75 -16.81 -26.74
CA ASP A 196 4.15 -15.53 -26.34
C ASP A 196 4.08 -14.53 -27.50
N ALA A 197 5.10 -14.47 -28.35
CA ALA A 197 5.10 -13.62 -29.55
C ALA A 197 3.99 -14.00 -30.53
N ASP A 198 3.77 -15.30 -30.76
CA ASP A 198 2.70 -15.77 -31.65
C ASP A 198 1.31 -15.60 -31.02
N ILE A 199 1.17 -15.82 -29.70
CA ILE A 199 -0.06 -15.56 -28.94
C ILE A 199 -0.44 -14.08 -29.02
N LYS A 200 0.53 -13.18 -28.91
CA LYS A 200 0.29 -11.75 -29.06
C LYS A 200 -0.29 -11.41 -30.43
N ALA A 201 0.17 -12.04 -31.50
CA ALA A 201 -0.41 -11.87 -32.83
C ALA A 201 -1.88 -12.33 -32.88
N ILE A 202 -2.22 -13.43 -32.17
CA ILE A 202 -3.62 -13.89 -32.01
C ILE A 202 -4.48 -12.86 -31.27
N TRP A 203 -3.96 -12.22 -30.22
CA TRP A 203 -4.67 -11.16 -29.48
C TRP A 203 -4.91 -9.89 -30.31
N GLU A 204 -3.92 -9.50 -31.11
CA GLU A 204 -3.97 -8.29 -31.93
C GLU A 204 -4.90 -8.43 -33.15
N ALA A 205 -5.11 -9.66 -33.63
CA ALA A 205 -6.06 -9.94 -34.69
C ALA A 205 -7.49 -9.53 -34.27
N ARG A 206 -8.23 -8.88 -35.19
CA ARG A 206 -9.60 -8.41 -34.93
C ARG A 206 -10.65 -9.34 -35.52
N GLU A 207 -10.34 -9.94 -36.66
CA GLU A 207 -11.27 -10.79 -37.39
C GLU A 207 -11.25 -12.23 -36.86
N PRO A 208 -12.42 -12.86 -36.61
CA PRO A 208 -12.51 -14.21 -36.07
C PRO A 208 -11.81 -15.28 -36.93
N GLU A 209 -11.93 -15.21 -38.26
CA GLU A 209 -11.31 -16.18 -39.17
C GLU A 209 -9.78 -16.06 -39.18
N GLN A 210 -9.26 -14.84 -39.06
CA GLN A 210 -7.82 -14.61 -38.91
C GLN A 210 -7.30 -15.23 -37.60
N LYS A 211 -8.04 -15.08 -36.49
CA LYS A 211 -7.68 -15.71 -35.22
C LYS A 211 -7.62 -17.23 -35.33
N LYS A 212 -8.63 -17.85 -35.93
CA LYS A 212 -8.66 -19.31 -36.15
C LYS A 212 -7.45 -19.78 -36.97
N ALA A 213 -7.14 -19.08 -38.06
CA ALA A 213 -5.99 -19.41 -38.90
C ALA A 213 -4.66 -19.29 -38.13
N LEU A 214 -4.51 -18.27 -37.29
CA LEU A 214 -3.32 -18.10 -36.45
C LEU A 214 -3.21 -19.18 -35.36
N VAL A 215 -4.34 -19.62 -34.77
CA VAL A 215 -4.37 -20.75 -33.81
C VAL A 215 -3.94 -22.04 -34.50
N GLU A 216 -4.43 -22.33 -35.70
CA GLU A 216 -4.00 -23.52 -36.45
C GLU A 216 -2.53 -23.46 -36.84
N ALA A 217 -2.03 -22.30 -37.28
CA ALA A 217 -0.60 -22.11 -37.55
C ALA A 217 0.25 -22.29 -36.28
N PHE A 218 -0.23 -21.80 -35.14
CA PHE A 218 0.41 -22.00 -33.83
C PHE A 218 0.47 -23.49 -33.48
N LYS A 219 -0.64 -24.23 -33.64
CA LYS A 219 -0.69 -25.67 -33.37
C LYS A 219 0.27 -26.47 -34.24
N GLN A 220 0.39 -26.10 -35.53
CA GLN A 220 1.35 -26.72 -36.44
C GLN A 220 2.80 -26.42 -36.04
N LYS A 221 3.11 -25.16 -35.73
CA LYS A 221 4.47 -24.73 -35.35
C LYS A 221 4.94 -25.36 -34.05
N TYR A 222 4.05 -25.57 -33.10
CA TYR A 222 4.35 -26.11 -31.76
C TYR A 222 3.78 -27.51 -31.51
N ALA A 223 3.63 -28.31 -32.57
CA ALA A 223 2.99 -29.64 -32.50
C ALA A 223 3.60 -30.55 -31.40
N GLU A 224 4.91 -30.49 -31.19
CA GLU A 224 5.62 -31.28 -30.17
C GLU A 224 5.48 -30.75 -28.72
N HIS A 225 4.77 -29.64 -28.53
CA HIS A 225 4.69 -28.91 -27.26
C HIS A 225 3.25 -28.55 -26.85
N LEU A 226 2.24 -29.03 -27.59
CA LEU A 226 0.83 -28.76 -27.28
C LEU A 226 0.41 -29.34 -25.92
N ASP A 227 1.07 -30.39 -25.46
CA ASP A 227 0.86 -31.00 -24.14
C ASP A 227 1.21 -30.05 -22.98
N LYS A 228 2.00 -29.01 -23.23
CA LYS A 228 2.38 -27.99 -22.24
C LYS A 228 1.29 -26.96 -22.01
N LEU A 229 0.32 -26.82 -22.92
CA LEU A 229 -0.74 -25.82 -22.88
C LEU A 229 -1.94 -26.28 -22.05
N ILE A 230 -2.67 -25.33 -21.47
CA ILE A 230 -3.95 -25.62 -20.82
C ILE A 230 -4.93 -26.17 -21.85
N ASP A 231 -5.00 -25.50 -23.00
CA ASP A 231 -5.86 -25.84 -24.12
C ASP A 231 -5.17 -25.42 -25.43
N PRO A 232 -4.75 -26.36 -26.29
CA PRO A 232 -4.14 -26.05 -27.58
C PRO A 232 -5.04 -25.29 -28.55
N ASP A 233 -6.37 -25.38 -28.41
CA ASP A 233 -7.34 -24.62 -29.23
C ASP A 233 -7.53 -23.19 -28.68
N HIS A 234 -7.08 -22.95 -27.44
CA HIS A 234 -7.03 -21.64 -26.79
C HIS A 234 -5.61 -21.35 -26.26
N PRO A 235 -4.60 -21.21 -27.15
CA PRO A 235 -3.21 -21.01 -26.74
C PRO A 235 -3.01 -19.71 -25.95
N ASP A 236 -3.96 -18.77 -26.03
CA ASP A 236 -4.01 -17.54 -25.25
C ASP A 236 -4.22 -17.75 -23.73
N LEU A 237 -4.75 -18.90 -23.31
CA LEU A 237 -4.77 -19.29 -21.90
C LEU A 237 -3.35 -19.58 -21.37
N GLY A 238 -2.41 -19.88 -22.28
CA GLY A 238 -1.01 -20.13 -22.01
C GLY A 238 -0.72 -21.54 -21.49
N PRO A 239 0.47 -21.74 -20.90
CA PRO A 239 0.90 -23.05 -20.41
C PRO A 239 0.11 -23.51 -19.18
N LYS A 240 0.10 -24.82 -18.90
CA LYS A 240 -0.47 -25.41 -17.67
C LYS A 240 0.07 -24.78 -16.39
N ASN A 241 1.27 -24.18 -16.44
CA ASN A 241 1.82 -23.38 -15.35
C ASN A 241 0.82 -22.31 -14.85
N ASN A 242 0.02 -21.72 -15.76
CA ASN A 242 -0.97 -20.70 -15.43
C ASN A 242 -2.15 -21.24 -14.59
N GLN A 243 -2.30 -22.56 -14.43
CA GLN A 243 -3.28 -23.13 -13.48
C GLN A 243 -2.84 -22.90 -12.02
N ILE A 244 -1.58 -22.53 -11.79
CA ILE A 244 -1.07 -22.13 -10.48
C ILE A 244 -1.39 -20.65 -10.25
N VAL A 245 -2.13 -20.35 -9.18
CA VAL A 245 -2.38 -18.98 -8.72
C VAL A 245 -1.54 -18.70 -7.48
N VAL A 246 -0.68 -17.69 -7.56
CA VAL A 246 0.06 -17.17 -6.41
C VAL A 246 -0.62 -15.89 -5.94
N ALA A 247 -1.56 -16.05 -5.02
CA ALA A 247 -2.30 -14.94 -4.41
C ALA A 247 -1.78 -14.65 -3.00
N TRP A 248 -1.46 -13.39 -2.73
CA TRP A 248 -1.12 -12.93 -1.38
C TRP A 248 -2.03 -11.80 -0.92
N GLY A 249 -2.17 -11.65 0.39
CA GLY A 249 -2.85 -10.51 0.98
C GLY A 249 -2.03 -9.23 0.85
N ARG A 250 -1.98 -8.46 1.91
CA ARG A 250 -1.13 -7.26 1.96
C ARG A 250 0.26 -7.58 2.47
N LEU A 251 1.25 -7.54 1.59
CA LEU A 251 2.66 -7.72 1.94
C LEU A 251 3.44 -6.42 1.74
N LYS A 252 4.48 -6.26 2.55
CA LYS A 252 5.53 -5.27 2.38
C LYS A 252 6.69 -5.88 1.60
N ASP A 253 7.56 -5.01 1.09
CA ASP A 253 8.75 -5.37 0.32
C ASP A 253 9.58 -6.47 1.02
N GLY A 254 10.43 -7.16 0.26
CA GLY A 254 11.09 -8.39 0.72
C GLY A 254 10.16 -9.61 0.71
N ARG A 255 9.00 -9.53 1.38
CA ARG A 255 7.99 -10.62 1.31
C ARG A 255 7.28 -10.64 -0.03
N GLY A 256 6.83 -9.47 -0.52
CA GLY A 256 6.23 -9.39 -1.85
C GLY A 256 7.16 -9.89 -2.96
N ASP A 257 8.45 -9.63 -2.84
CA ASP A 257 9.46 -10.05 -3.82
C ASP A 257 9.68 -11.57 -3.80
N LEU A 258 9.61 -12.21 -2.63
CA LEU A 258 9.65 -13.65 -2.51
C LEU A 258 8.48 -14.31 -3.27
N TYR A 259 7.24 -13.81 -3.11
CA TYR A 259 6.09 -14.37 -3.83
C TYR A 259 6.16 -14.17 -5.33
N LYS A 260 6.63 -12.99 -5.78
CA LYS A 260 6.86 -12.73 -7.22
C LYS A 260 7.93 -13.67 -7.79
N ARG A 261 9.04 -13.85 -7.09
CA ARG A 261 10.10 -14.79 -7.47
C ARG A 261 9.59 -16.22 -7.50
N PHE A 262 8.76 -16.60 -6.53
CA PHE A 262 8.14 -17.93 -6.47
C PHE A 262 7.21 -18.15 -7.68
N ALA A 263 6.34 -17.20 -8.00
CA ALA A 263 5.48 -17.28 -9.18
C ALA A 263 6.29 -17.36 -10.49
N ALA A 264 7.32 -16.52 -10.63
CA ALA A 264 8.22 -16.56 -11.78
C ALA A 264 8.93 -17.90 -11.92
N ALA A 265 9.40 -18.50 -10.80
CA ALA A 265 10.02 -19.81 -10.80
C ALA A 265 9.04 -20.94 -11.19
N MET A 266 7.74 -20.77 -10.87
CA MET A 266 6.68 -21.67 -11.32
C MET A 266 6.27 -21.44 -12.78
N GLY A 267 6.76 -20.38 -13.43
CA GLY A 267 6.37 -20.00 -14.79
C GLY A 267 4.90 -19.57 -14.91
N THR A 268 4.26 -19.14 -13.82
CA THR A 268 2.87 -18.65 -13.85
C THR A 268 2.82 -17.14 -13.94
N VAL A 269 1.93 -16.63 -14.80
CA VAL A 269 1.61 -15.19 -14.85
C VAL A 269 0.52 -14.80 -13.84
N ASN A 270 -0.13 -15.78 -13.21
CA ASN A 270 -1.24 -15.57 -12.28
C ASN A 270 -0.73 -15.28 -10.86
N ALA A 271 -0.04 -14.16 -10.71
CA ALA A 271 0.54 -13.69 -9.46
C ALA A 271 -0.03 -12.31 -9.09
N HIS A 272 -0.80 -12.23 -8.01
CA HIS A 272 -1.42 -10.96 -7.62
C HIS A 272 -1.56 -10.79 -6.10
N GLY A 273 -1.52 -9.53 -5.68
CA GLY A 273 -1.69 -9.12 -4.28
C GLY A 273 -2.90 -8.22 -4.09
N HIS A 274 -3.12 -7.74 -2.86
CA HIS A 274 -4.27 -6.89 -2.51
C HIS A 274 -4.40 -5.59 -3.35
N THR A 275 -3.31 -5.11 -3.97
CA THR A 275 -3.29 -3.80 -4.67
C THR A 275 -4.23 -3.78 -5.85
N THR A 276 -4.49 -4.91 -6.50
CA THR A 276 -5.45 -5.04 -7.62
C THR A 276 -6.87 -4.68 -7.20
N VAL A 277 -7.24 -4.93 -5.94
CA VAL A 277 -8.58 -4.66 -5.39
C VAL A 277 -8.68 -3.26 -4.79
N CYS A 278 -7.63 -2.80 -4.08
CA CYS A 278 -7.74 -1.60 -3.23
C CYS A 278 -7.10 -0.34 -3.83
N GLN A 279 -5.89 -0.43 -4.38
CA GLN A 279 -5.10 0.77 -4.73
C GLN A 279 -4.79 0.91 -6.21
N GLY A 280 -5.22 -0.04 -7.05
CA GLY A 280 -4.97 -0.01 -8.49
C GLY A 280 -5.36 1.33 -9.09
N SER A 281 -6.60 1.77 -8.86
CA SER A 281 -7.11 3.07 -9.34
C SER A 281 -6.20 4.23 -8.95
N LEU A 282 -5.79 4.31 -7.68
CA LEU A 282 -4.88 5.34 -7.20
C LEU A 282 -3.54 5.30 -7.93
N TYR A 283 -2.89 4.14 -8.04
CA TYR A 283 -1.60 4.02 -8.72
C TYR A 283 -1.68 4.39 -10.21
N PHE A 284 -2.73 3.93 -10.90
CA PHE A 284 -2.94 4.21 -12.32
C PHE A 284 -3.21 5.69 -12.55
N THR A 285 -4.10 6.30 -11.76
CA THR A 285 -4.38 7.74 -11.85
C THR A 285 -3.13 8.56 -11.53
N CYS A 286 -2.41 8.23 -10.45
CA CYS A 286 -1.18 8.93 -10.06
C CYS A 286 -0.12 8.91 -11.17
N LYS A 287 0.03 7.75 -11.83
CA LYS A 287 0.93 7.60 -12.95
C LYS A 287 0.45 8.42 -14.14
N ALA A 288 -0.81 8.27 -14.54
CA ALA A 288 -1.42 8.97 -15.68
C ALA A 288 -1.29 10.50 -15.56
N ILE A 289 -1.55 11.09 -14.39
CA ILE A 289 -1.41 12.55 -14.20
C ILE A 289 0.03 13.06 -14.28
N SER A 290 1.02 12.16 -14.26
CA SER A 290 2.45 12.49 -14.35
C SER A 290 3.07 12.09 -15.70
N GLU A 291 2.27 11.54 -16.62
CA GLU A 291 2.74 11.14 -17.95
C GLU A 291 3.17 12.34 -18.77
N GLN A 292 4.18 12.14 -19.61
CA GLN A 292 4.70 13.11 -20.56
C GLN A 292 4.14 12.82 -21.95
N TYR A 293 3.79 13.87 -22.67
CA TYR A 293 3.33 13.75 -24.04
C TYR A 293 4.52 13.61 -24.99
N VAL A 294 4.75 12.41 -25.51
CA VAL A 294 5.86 12.09 -26.41
C VAL A 294 5.30 11.41 -27.67
N GLY A 295 5.59 11.96 -28.85
CA GLY A 295 5.23 11.33 -30.12
C GLY A 295 3.72 11.13 -30.34
N GLY A 296 2.86 11.95 -29.73
CA GLY A 296 1.41 11.83 -29.87
C GLY A 296 0.69 10.98 -28.83
N LYS A 297 1.42 10.52 -27.80
CA LYS A 297 0.86 9.70 -26.71
C LYS A 297 1.37 10.21 -25.37
N PHE A 298 0.54 10.10 -24.34
CA PHE A 298 1.01 10.21 -22.97
C PHE A 298 1.70 8.90 -22.58
N THR A 299 2.88 9.00 -22.01
CA THR A 299 3.70 7.86 -21.59
C THR A 299 4.58 8.26 -20.42
N ASP A 300 5.28 7.29 -19.84
CA ASP A 300 6.36 7.54 -18.87
C ASP A 300 5.91 8.35 -17.63
N GLY A 301 4.80 7.93 -17.00
CA GLY A 301 4.34 8.53 -15.76
C GLY A 301 5.35 8.36 -14.62
N GLN A 302 5.87 9.48 -14.11
CA GLN A 302 7.00 9.57 -13.19
C GLN A 302 6.65 9.33 -11.71
N LYS A 303 5.38 9.48 -11.32
CA LYS A 303 4.95 9.40 -9.92
C LYS A 303 3.87 8.37 -9.73
N PHE A 304 4.19 7.31 -8.97
CA PHE A 304 3.23 6.26 -8.66
C PHE A 304 2.30 6.63 -7.49
N TYR A 305 2.64 7.63 -6.67
CA TYR A 305 1.82 7.99 -5.50
C TYR A 305 1.93 9.48 -5.17
N TRP A 306 0.79 10.16 -5.01
CA TRP A 306 0.72 11.56 -4.60
C TRP A 306 0.13 11.66 -3.20
N MET A 307 0.76 12.43 -2.31
CA MET A 307 0.27 12.69 -0.97
C MET A 307 0.10 14.19 -0.76
N ALA A 308 -1.02 14.57 -0.16
CA ALA A 308 -1.25 15.95 0.24
C ALA A 308 -0.41 16.32 1.47
N ASP A 309 0.16 17.52 1.46
CA ASP A 309 0.83 18.12 2.61
C ASP A 309 -0.20 18.62 3.63
N THR A 310 -0.54 17.75 4.58
CA THR A 310 -1.55 18.04 5.60
C THR A 310 -1.07 19.05 6.65
N GLU A 311 0.23 19.31 6.75
CA GLU A 311 0.81 20.19 7.78
C GLU A 311 0.87 21.65 7.34
N ASN A 312 1.08 21.91 6.04
CA ASN A 312 1.15 23.29 5.55
C ASN A 312 -0.16 23.80 4.95
N SER A 313 -1.11 22.90 4.64
CA SER A 313 -2.41 23.27 4.08
C SER A 313 -3.25 24.14 5.02
N ARG A 314 -3.85 25.23 4.50
CA ARG A 314 -4.85 26.05 5.23
C ARG A 314 -6.27 25.50 5.13
N PHE A 315 -6.57 24.79 4.05
CA PHE A 315 -7.84 24.12 3.85
C PHE A 315 -7.61 22.73 3.26
N ILE A 316 -8.31 21.72 3.79
CA ILE A 316 -8.24 20.35 3.26
C ILE A 316 -9.66 19.81 3.06
N LEU A 317 -9.94 19.35 1.85
CA LEU A 317 -11.14 18.59 1.53
C LEU A 317 -10.80 17.09 1.53
N PHE A 318 -11.32 16.35 2.49
CA PHE A 318 -11.21 14.89 2.51
C PHE A 318 -12.42 14.27 1.80
N VAL A 319 -12.19 13.45 0.77
CA VAL A 319 -13.25 12.74 0.04
C VAL A 319 -13.02 11.24 0.19
N GLY A 320 -13.93 10.54 0.85
CA GLY A 320 -13.82 9.09 1.11
C GLY A 320 -12.56 8.66 1.88
N ALA A 321 -11.87 9.61 2.53
CA ALA A 321 -10.59 9.39 3.19
C ALA A 321 -10.67 9.77 4.68
N ASN A 322 -10.21 8.87 5.54
CA ASN A 322 -10.31 9.05 7.00
C ASN A 322 -8.95 8.93 7.70
N LEU A 323 -8.32 10.09 7.94
CA LEU A 323 -7.00 10.20 8.53
C LEU A 323 -6.88 9.57 9.93
N PHE A 324 -7.90 9.71 10.77
CA PHE A 324 -7.83 9.33 12.18
C PHE A 324 -8.16 7.85 12.44
N GLU A 325 -8.66 7.11 11.45
CA GLU A 325 -9.07 5.71 11.63
C GLU A 325 -8.39 4.74 10.65
N ALA A 326 -8.38 5.09 9.36
CA ALA A 326 -8.17 4.11 8.28
C ALA A 326 -7.09 4.50 7.26
N ASN A 327 -6.28 5.54 7.54
CA ASN A 327 -5.26 6.02 6.62
C ASN A 327 -3.84 5.51 6.96
N TYR A 328 -2.88 5.73 6.05
CA TYR A 328 -1.47 5.40 6.25
C TYR A 328 -0.82 6.28 7.31
N GLY A 329 -0.05 5.67 8.20
CA GLY A 329 0.72 6.33 9.24
C GLY A 329 -0.05 7.29 10.12
N PRO A 330 -1.16 6.88 10.78
CA PRO A 330 -1.84 7.75 11.73
C PRO A 330 -0.91 8.36 12.79
N PRO A 331 0.07 7.65 13.38
CA PRO A 331 0.95 8.24 14.39
C PRO A 331 1.78 9.43 13.89
N ASN A 332 2.14 9.47 12.60
CA ASN A 332 2.84 10.61 12.01
C ASN A 332 1.89 11.68 11.46
N ARG A 333 0.90 11.27 10.67
CA ARG A 333 0.09 12.24 9.92
C ARG A 333 -0.98 12.91 10.76
N THR A 334 -1.49 12.21 11.78
CA THR A 334 -2.48 12.78 12.71
C THR A 334 -1.86 13.91 13.51
N VAL A 335 -0.68 13.69 14.09
CA VAL A 335 -0.01 14.72 14.93
C VAL A 335 0.31 15.99 14.15
N ARG A 336 0.71 15.86 12.87
CA ARG A 336 0.96 16.98 11.96
C ARG A 336 -0.29 17.83 11.68
N LEU A 337 -1.47 17.23 11.64
CA LEU A 337 -2.72 17.94 11.39
C LEU A 337 -3.36 18.46 12.68
N THR A 338 -3.32 17.69 13.78
CA THR A 338 -4.07 17.99 15.01
C THR A 338 -3.75 19.38 15.56
N ASN A 339 -2.48 19.76 15.66
CA ASN A 339 -2.10 21.08 16.19
C ASN A 339 -2.65 22.23 15.33
N ASN A 340 -2.72 22.05 14.01
CA ASN A 340 -3.30 23.04 13.11
C ASN A 340 -4.82 23.12 13.20
N LEU A 341 -5.50 22.01 13.51
CA LEU A 341 -6.94 22.03 13.77
C LEU A 341 -7.25 22.76 15.08
N VAL A 342 -6.47 22.48 16.13
CA VAL A 342 -6.65 23.10 17.46
C VAL A 342 -6.37 24.61 17.41
N SER A 343 -5.30 25.03 16.73
CA SER A 343 -4.97 26.45 16.57
C SER A 343 -5.89 27.20 15.58
N GLY A 344 -6.72 26.48 14.81
CA GLY A 344 -7.54 27.06 13.74
C GLY A 344 -6.76 27.42 12.48
N ARG A 345 -5.46 27.12 12.39
CA ARG A 345 -4.62 27.35 11.20
C ARG A 345 -5.12 26.57 9.98
N THR A 346 -5.62 25.36 10.18
CA THR A 346 -6.16 24.52 9.10
C THR A 346 -7.63 24.25 9.34
N ARG A 347 -8.46 24.49 8.32
CA ARG A 347 -9.87 24.08 8.30
C ARG A 347 -10.03 22.84 7.43
N ILE A 348 -10.84 21.89 7.87
CA ILE A 348 -11.13 20.68 7.08
C ILE A 348 -12.62 20.57 6.78
N ALA A 349 -12.93 20.07 5.58
CA ALA A 349 -14.25 19.60 5.20
C ALA A 349 -14.15 18.10 4.84
N VAL A 350 -15.22 17.36 5.13
CA VAL A 350 -15.26 15.90 4.92
C VAL A 350 -16.47 15.55 4.07
N VAL A 351 -16.21 14.89 2.95
CA VAL A 351 -17.20 14.30 2.06
C VAL A 351 -17.15 12.80 2.26
N ASP A 352 -18.15 12.26 2.94
CA ASP A 352 -18.23 10.85 3.32
C ASP A 352 -19.71 10.52 3.59
N PRO A 353 -20.29 9.44 3.04
CA PRO A 353 -21.65 9.04 3.37
C PRO A 353 -21.86 8.77 4.87
N ARG A 354 -20.79 8.45 5.61
CA ARG A 354 -20.81 8.16 7.04
C ARG A 354 -20.21 9.32 7.85
N PHE A 355 -20.83 9.66 8.98
CA PHE A 355 -20.22 10.58 9.95
C PHE A 355 -19.05 9.90 10.67
N SER A 356 -17.85 10.07 10.14
CA SER A 356 -16.62 9.46 10.64
C SER A 356 -15.98 10.25 11.80
N LYS A 357 -14.95 9.69 12.46
CA LYS A 357 -14.18 10.44 13.48
C LYS A 357 -13.48 11.67 12.90
N LEU A 358 -13.16 11.66 11.61
CA LEU A 358 -12.63 12.84 10.93
C LEU A 358 -13.73 13.89 10.71
N ALA A 359 -14.95 13.45 10.32
CA ALA A 359 -16.10 14.34 10.14
C ALA A 359 -16.48 15.07 11.45
N SER A 360 -16.34 14.42 12.62
CA SER A 360 -16.59 15.07 13.92
C SER A 360 -15.61 16.19 14.27
N LYS A 361 -14.51 16.33 13.53
CA LYS A 361 -13.54 17.43 13.63
C LYS A 361 -13.61 18.40 12.45
N ALA A 362 -14.53 18.18 11.51
CA ALA A 362 -14.66 18.99 10.32
C ALA A 362 -15.48 20.24 10.57
N TRP A 363 -15.12 21.33 9.89
CA TRP A 363 -15.98 22.50 9.81
C TRP A 363 -17.29 22.17 9.08
N LYS A 364 -17.21 21.33 8.05
CA LYS A 364 -18.38 20.90 7.28
C LYS A 364 -18.27 19.43 6.92
N TRP A 365 -19.37 18.72 7.13
CA TRP A 365 -19.58 17.36 6.66
C TRP A 365 -20.61 17.36 5.54
N LEU A 366 -20.28 16.72 4.42
CA LEU A 366 -21.18 16.50 3.30
C LEU A 366 -21.47 14.99 3.19
N PRO A 367 -22.67 14.54 3.60
CA PRO A 367 -23.10 13.14 3.46
C PRO A 367 -23.44 12.83 1.99
N ILE A 368 -22.42 12.64 1.16
CA ILE A 368 -22.60 12.35 -0.26
C ILE A 368 -23.30 11.00 -0.48
N LYS A 369 -24.08 10.90 -1.56
CA LYS A 369 -24.62 9.60 -2.00
C LYS A 369 -23.46 8.70 -2.47
N PRO A 370 -23.30 7.47 -1.97
CA PRO A 370 -22.22 6.59 -2.39
C PRO A 370 -22.12 6.43 -3.91
N GLY A 371 -20.91 6.54 -4.46
CA GLY A 371 -20.66 6.43 -5.91
C GLY A 371 -20.93 7.69 -6.73
N THR A 372 -21.23 8.83 -6.08
CA THR A 372 -21.50 10.12 -6.77
C THR A 372 -20.39 11.16 -6.62
N ASP A 373 -19.22 10.76 -6.12
CA ASP A 373 -18.06 11.63 -5.89
C ASP A 373 -17.57 12.32 -7.18
N GLY A 374 -17.70 11.66 -8.33
CA GLY A 374 -17.40 12.25 -9.64
C GLY A 374 -18.29 13.43 -9.98
N ALA A 375 -19.59 13.39 -9.62
CA ALA A 375 -20.50 14.51 -9.83
C ALA A 375 -20.13 15.72 -8.94
N LEU A 376 -19.70 15.46 -7.70
CA LEU A 376 -19.17 16.51 -6.83
C LEU A 376 -17.90 17.15 -7.42
N ALA A 377 -16.95 16.33 -7.90
CA ALA A 377 -15.73 16.84 -8.53
C ALA A 377 -16.05 17.74 -9.74
N MET A 378 -16.97 17.31 -10.61
CA MET A 378 -17.40 18.10 -11.76
C MET A 378 -18.12 19.40 -11.36
N ALA A 379 -18.94 19.37 -10.30
CA ALA A 379 -19.60 20.57 -9.78
C ALA A 379 -18.58 21.58 -9.21
N ILE A 380 -17.56 21.12 -8.49
CA ILE A 380 -16.48 21.97 -7.98
C ILE A 380 -15.69 22.59 -9.16
N ILE A 381 -15.32 21.79 -10.16
CA ILE A 381 -14.61 22.27 -11.35
C ILE A 381 -15.44 23.34 -12.07
N ARG A 382 -16.71 23.06 -12.34
CA ARG A 382 -17.61 24.01 -13.01
C ARG A 382 -17.70 25.32 -12.23
N TRP A 383 -17.95 25.26 -10.92
CA TRP A 383 -18.01 26.47 -10.09
C TRP A 383 -16.70 27.26 -10.11
N MET A 384 -15.55 26.58 -10.05
CA MET A 384 -14.25 27.26 -10.13
C MET A 384 -14.05 27.97 -11.47
N LEU A 385 -14.56 27.42 -12.57
CA LEU A 385 -14.48 28.04 -13.90
C LEU A 385 -15.47 29.20 -14.03
N ASP A 386 -16.73 28.97 -13.69
CA ASP A 386 -17.82 29.96 -13.80
C ASP A 386 -17.52 31.21 -12.94
N GLU A 387 -16.94 31.00 -11.75
CA GLU A 387 -16.56 32.08 -10.81
C GLU A 387 -15.10 32.55 -10.94
N GLN A 388 -14.36 32.04 -11.94
CA GLN A 388 -12.96 32.38 -12.18
C GLN A 388 -12.04 32.23 -10.95
N ARG A 389 -12.26 31.17 -10.15
CA ARG A 389 -11.51 30.87 -8.90
C ARG A 389 -10.35 29.89 -9.10
N TYR A 390 -9.90 29.71 -10.33
CA TYR A 390 -8.75 28.88 -10.67
C TYR A 390 -7.43 29.68 -10.64
N ASP A 391 -6.30 28.98 -10.54
CA ASP A 391 -4.98 29.60 -10.67
C ASP A 391 -4.61 29.81 -12.15
N ALA A 392 -4.92 31.00 -12.68
CA ALA A 392 -4.66 31.33 -14.08
C ALA A 392 -3.15 31.32 -14.42
N ARG A 393 -2.28 31.69 -13.46
CA ARG A 393 -0.82 31.70 -13.64
C ARG A 393 -0.32 30.28 -13.84
N PHE A 394 -0.72 29.35 -12.97
CA PHE A 394 -0.40 27.93 -13.12
C PHE A 394 -0.97 27.35 -14.43
N LEU A 395 -2.25 27.61 -14.75
CA LEU A 395 -2.89 27.08 -15.96
C LEU A 395 -2.24 27.59 -17.26
N SER A 396 -1.60 28.76 -17.22
CA SER A 396 -0.85 29.30 -18.37
C SER A 396 0.49 28.58 -18.63
N CYS A 397 1.01 27.83 -17.65
CA CYS A 397 2.28 27.12 -17.75
C CYS A 397 2.13 25.87 -18.61
N ALA A 398 2.35 26.01 -19.92
CA ALA A 398 2.16 24.94 -20.91
C ALA A 398 3.24 23.85 -20.90
N ASN A 399 4.38 24.11 -20.27
CA ASN A 399 5.54 23.22 -20.24
C ASN A 399 6.47 23.57 -19.06
N LYS A 400 7.51 22.77 -18.86
CA LYS A 400 8.50 22.94 -17.79
C LYS A 400 9.21 24.29 -17.81
N ALA A 401 9.62 24.79 -18.97
CA ALA A 401 10.30 26.08 -19.08
C ALA A 401 9.38 27.24 -18.66
N ALA A 402 8.11 27.21 -19.08
CA ALA A 402 7.11 28.18 -18.66
C ALA A 402 6.85 28.11 -17.14
N ALA A 403 6.77 26.91 -16.56
CA ALA A 403 6.63 26.74 -15.12
C ALA A 403 7.82 27.32 -14.35
N ILE A 404 9.06 27.03 -14.77
CA ILE A 404 10.27 27.59 -14.15
C ILE A 404 10.25 29.13 -14.21
N ALA A 405 9.94 29.70 -15.38
CA ALA A 405 9.86 31.14 -15.54
C ALA A 405 8.77 31.78 -14.66
N ALA A 406 7.67 31.07 -14.41
CA ALA A 406 6.57 31.51 -13.54
C ALA A 406 6.79 31.21 -12.05
N GLY A 407 7.88 30.54 -11.67
CA GLY A 407 8.13 30.08 -10.30
C GLY A 407 7.22 28.93 -9.83
N GLU A 408 6.69 28.15 -10.76
CA GLU A 408 5.82 27.01 -10.51
C GLU A 408 6.59 25.69 -10.44
N SER A 409 6.11 24.76 -9.61
CA SER A 409 6.71 23.43 -9.44
C SER A 409 6.26 22.39 -10.46
N SER A 410 5.23 22.71 -11.25
CA SER A 410 4.64 21.82 -12.25
C SER A 410 3.98 22.62 -13.38
N TRP A 411 3.46 21.93 -14.39
CA TRP A 411 2.83 22.51 -15.58
C TRP A 411 1.62 21.68 -16.01
N THR A 412 0.84 22.20 -16.96
CA THR A 412 -0.38 21.57 -17.46
C THR A 412 -0.50 21.73 -18.97
N ASN A 413 -1.42 20.98 -19.59
CA ASN A 413 -1.78 21.10 -21.00
C ASN A 413 -3.02 22.00 -21.22
N ALA A 414 -3.45 22.77 -20.21
CA ALA A 414 -4.67 23.59 -20.27
C ALA A 414 -4.68 24.60 -21.44
N THR A 415 -3.52 25.11 -21.85
CA THR A 415 -3.37 26.08 -22.95
C THR A 415 -2.98 25.44 -24.29
N TRP A 416 -2.96 24.11 -24.37
CA TRP A 416 -2.59 23.43 -25.62
C TRP A 416 -3.72 23.51 -26.64
N LEU A 417 -3.35 23.69 -27.91
CA LEU A 417 -4.31 23.73 -29.00
C LEU A 417 -4.84 22.34 -29.32
N VAL A 418 -6.15 22.24 -29.54
CA VAL A 418 -6.84 21.01 -29.95
C VAL A 418 -7.47 21.23 -31.32
N ALA A 419 -7.27 20.29 -32.24
CA ALA A 419 -7.90 20.32 -33.55
C ALA A 419 -9.38 19.95 -33.40
N CYS A 420 -10.28 20.86 -33.77
CA CYS A 420 -11.73 20.62 -33.73
C CYS A 420 -12.26 20.26 -35.12
N ARG A 421 -13.08 19.20 -35.21
CA ARG A 421 -13.78 18.83 -36.44
C ARG A 421 -15.28 18.75 -36.16
N ASN A 422 -16.09 19.49 -36.91
CA ASN A 422 -17.54 19.58 -36.72
C ASN A 422 -17.95 19.88 -35.26
N GLY A 423 -17.23 20.79 -34.60
CA GLY A 423 -17.47 21.16 -33.20
C GLY A 423 -17.00 20.14 -32.16
N GLN A 424 -16.41 19.01 -32.57
CA GLN A 424 -15.89 18.00 -31.65
C GLN A 424 -14.36 18.11 -31.50
N PRO A 425 -13.83 18.09 -30.27
CA PRO A 425 -12.39 18.10 -30.04
C PRO A 425 -11.74 16.79 -30.50
N GLY A 426 -10.62 16.91 -31.21
CA GLY A 426 -9.81 15.80 -31.71
C GLY A 426 -8.44 15.74 -31.05
N LYS A 427 -7.39 15.54 -31.86
CA LYS A 427 -6.01 15.49 -31.38
C LYS A 427 -5.49 16.85 -30.92
N PHE A 428 -4.49 16.86 -30.05
CA PHE A 428 -3.64 18.04 -29.87
C PHE A 428 -2.96 18.41 -31.18
N VAL A 429 -2.94 19.71 -31.49
CA VAL A 429 -2.26 20.25 -32.67
C VAL A 429 -0.75 20.10 -32.47
N ARG A 430 -0.07 19.56 -33.50
CA ARG A 430 1.39 19.50 -33.54
C ARG A 430 1.94 20.60 -34.43
N ALA A 431 3.21 20.97 -34.22
CA ALA A 431 3.91 21.90 -35.11
C ALA A 431 3.80 21.45 -36.58
N SER A 432 4.01 20.17 -36.86
CA SER A 432 3.91 19.61 -38.21
C SER A 432 2.50 19.66 -38.82
N ASP A 433 1.46 19.92 -38.03
CA ASP A 433 0.09 20.10 -38.51
C ASP A 433 -0.17 21.54 -39.01
N VAL A 434 0.72 22.49 -38.68
CA VAL A 434 0.61 23.90 -39.04
C VAL A 434 1.66 24.24 -40.10
N LYS A 435 1.25 24.95 -41.15
CA LYS A 435 2.14 25.47 -42.19
C LYS A 435 2.23 26.98 -42.05
N ILE A 436 3.45 27.52 -42.07
CA ILE A 436 3.71 28.95 -42.28
C ILE A 436 4.37 29.07 -43.66
N ASP A 437 3.81 29.92 -44.53
CA ASP A 437 4.25 30.10 -45.93
C ASP A 437 4.36 28.79 -46.74
N GLY A 438 3.44 27.86 -46.49
CA GLY A 438 3.39 26.57 -47.17
C GLY A 438 4.37 25.51 -46.63
N VAL A 439 5.26 25.87 -45.70
CA VAL A 439 6.22 24.96 -45.07
C VAL A 439 5.69 24.49 -43.72
N PRO A 440 5.62 23.17 -43.44
CA PRO A 440 5.28 22.66 -42.12
C PRO A 440 6.27 23.15 -41.06
N LEU A 441 5.76 23.61 -39.92
CA LEU A 441 6.62 23.88 -38.77
C LEU A 441 7.26 22.57 -38.30
N THR A 442 8.58 22.46 -38.42
CA THR A 442 9.34 21.31 -37.92
C THR A 442 9.69 21.52 -36.46
N GLN A 443 9.82 20.42 -35.70
CA GLN A 443 10.49 20.51 -34.41
C GLN A 443 11.94 20.97 -34.65
N PRO A 444 12.45 21.96 -33.91
CA PRO A 444 13.84 22.36 -34.06
C PRO A 444 14.76 21.16 -33.82
N THR A 445 15.76 20.98 -34.68
CA THR A 445 16.76 19.89 -34.57
C THR A 445 17.59 19.97 -33.29
N THR A 446 17.65 21.15 -32.67
CA THR A 446 18.23 21.37 -31.35
C THR A 446 17.25 22.20 -30.51
N ARG A 447 16.81 21.63 -29.39
CA ARG A 447 16.02 22.35 -28.40
C ARG A 447 16.95 23.31 -27.67
N GLN A 448 16.99 24.58 -28.09
CA GLN A 448 17.68 25.63 -27.34
C GLN A 448 16.78 26.10 -26.19
N THR A 449 16.65 25.28 -25.16
CA THR A 449 16.18 25.74 -23.85
C THR A 449 17.28 25.52 -22.82
N PRO A 450 17.39 26.37 -21.77
CA PRO A 450 18.42 26.23 -20.74
C PRO A 450 18.45 24.87 -20.03
N ASP A 451 17.42 24.04 -20.19
CA ASP A 451 17.22 22.76 -19.52
C ASP A 451 17.38 21.51 -20.42
N GLY A 452 17.88 21.66 -21.66
CA GLY A 452 17.91 20.58 -22.66
C GLY A 452 16.53 20.36 -23.26
#